data_AF-A0A961V8W5-F1
#
_entry.id   AF-A0A961V8W5-F1
#
_cell.length_a   1.000
_cell.length_b   1.000
_cell.length_c   1.000
_cell.angle_alpha   90.00
_cell.angle_beta   90.00
_cell.angle_gamma   90.00
#
_symmetry.space_group_name_H-M   'P 1'
#
loop_
_entity.id
_entity.type
_entity.pdbx_description
1 polymer ?
#
loop_
_entity_poly.entity_id
_entity_poly.type
_entity_poly.pdbx_seq_one_letter_code
_entity_poly.pdbx_strand_id
1 'polypeptide(L)'
;MTLKPPIGRPDYRPDLTRWNRAGLTRFKYVDGNAAVWLEELRLGMLAQYLREIDPEDREPEKWRDLFLKAPSDWELTKSQAEYDAAVAWSDILPEPPATVETGGARARRLIEQYDRQSPDYAWEITRAFARAAHVLLGHLDAYANEGYLRTATQWDNLRRLAAMVNYQPTPPASATTT
;
A
#
# COMPACT_ATOMS: atom_id res chain seq x y z
N MET A 1 -3.39 -0.47 13.81
CA MET A 1 -2.52 -1.54 14.35
C MET A 1 -1.09 -1.02 14.32
N THR A 2 -0.57 -0.54 15.45
CA THR A 2 0.79 0.01 15.57
C THR A 2 1.78 -1.15 15.66
N LEU A 3 2.53 -1.39 14.58
CA LEU A 3 3.57 -2.42 14.53
C LEU A 3 4.77 -1.94 15.35
N LYS A 4 5.09 -2.63 16.46
CA LYS A 4 6.29 -2.33 17.25
C LYS A 4 7.56 -2.87 16.56
N PRO A 5 8.67 -2.12 16.59
CA PRO A 5 9.94 -2.58 16.07
C PRO A 5 10.50 -3.78 16.88
N PRO A 6 11.21 -4.73 16.24
CA PRO A 6 11.94 -5.78 16.92
C PRO A 6 13.13 -5.20 17.71
N ILE A 7 13.48 -5.88 18.80
CA ILE A 7 14.53 -5.45 19.74
C ILE A 7 15.88 -5.35 19.02
N GLY A 8 16.60 -4.25 19.20
CA GLY A 8 17.96 -4.05 18.69
C GLY A 8 18.07 -3.41 17.30
N ARG A 9 16.96 -2.99 16.69
CA ARG A 9 16.97 -2.24 15.43
C ARG A 9 16.32 -0.86 15.58
N PRO A 10 17.07 0.17 16.02
CA PRO A 10 16.55 1.54 16.13
C PRO A 10 16.21 2.16 14.76
N ASP A 11 16.69 1.54 13.67
CA ASP A 11 16.42 1.87 12.27
C ASP A 11 15.20 1.13 11.69
N TYR A 12 14.60 0.18 12.42
CA TYR A 12 13.47 -0.59 11.92
C TYR A 12 12.26 0.31 11.66
N ARG A 13 11.92 0.44 10.39
CA ARG A 13 10.68 1.05 9.92
C ARG A 13 9.79 -0.06 9.37
N PRO A 14 8.47 0.01 9.58
CA PRO A 14 7.55 -0.97 9.01
C PRO A 14 7.78 -1.03 7.50
N ASP A 15 8.30 -2.16 7.02
CA ASP A 15 8.45 -2.37 5.59
C ASP A 15 7.06 -2.64 5.02
N LEU A 16 6.58 -1.70 4.21
CA LEU A 16 5.25 -1.72 3.62
C LEU A 16 5.18 -2.55 2.32
N THR A 17 6.31 -3.12 1.88
CA THR A 17 6.51 -3.65 0.51
C THR A 17 6.88 -5.14 0.46
N ARG A 18 6.63 -5.92 1.51
CA ARG A 18 7.03 -7.35 1.54
C ARG A 18 5.88 -8.32 1.36
N TRP A 19 6.05 -9.19 0.36
CA TRP A 19 5.30 -10.41 0.09
C TRP A 19 5.05 -11.27 1.33
N ASN A 20 3.90 -11.94 1.38
CA ASN A 20 3.72 -13.10 2.22
C ASN A 20 3.25 -14.27 1.34
N ARG A 21 4.17 -15.22 1.06
CA ARG A 21 3.90 -16.41 0.23
C ARG A 21 3.05 -17.42 1.01
N ALA A 22 2.22 -18.16 0.27
CA ALA A 22 1.24 -19.15 0.70
C ALA A 22 1.65 -19.99 1.94
N GLY A 23 0.78 -19.99 2.97
CA GLY A 23 0.97 -20.75 4.23
C GLY A 23 0.35 -20.14 5.50
N LEU A 24 -0.40 -19.03 5.41
CA LEU A 24 -0.78 -18.23 6.57
C LEU A 24 -2.10 -18.65 7.25
N THR A 25 -2.17 -18.40 8.56
CA THR A 25 -3.38 -18.46 9.41
C THR A 25 -4.35 -17.31 9.18
N ARG A 26 -4.09 -16.40 8.21
CA ARG A 26 -4.90 -15.22 7.92
C ARG A 26 -4.63 -14.74 6.48
N PHE A 27 -5.68 -14.37 5.76
CA PHE A 27 -5.62 -13.59 4.53
C PHE A 27 -5.25 -12.14 4.88
N LYS A 28 -4.26 -11.58 4.20
CA LYS A 28 -3.88 -10.19 4.38
C LYS A 28 -3.53 -9.62 3.02
N TYR A 29 -4.14 -8.51 2.68
CA TYR A 29 -3.74 -7.68 1.58
C TYR A 29 -2.36 -7.11 1.88
N VAL A 30 -1.39 -7.57 1.12
CA VAL A 30 0.02 -7.36 1.44
C VAL A 30 0.54 -6.06 0.85
N ASP A 31 -0.06 -5.57 -0.24
CA ASP A 31 0.54 -4.55 -1.06
C ASP A 31 -0.35 -3.31 -1.18
N GLY A 32 -0.12 -2.36 -0.29
CA GLY A 32 -0.63 -1.00 -0.46
C GLY A 32 -1.46 -0.52 0.73
N ASN A 33 -0.80 0.23 1.63
CA ASN A 33 -1.54 1.19 2.43
C ASN A 33 -1.92 2.40 1.56
N ALA A 34 -2.75 3.31 2.08
CA ALA A 34 -3.21 4.47 1.32
C ALA A 34 -2.05 5.31 0.74
N ALA A 35 -0.89 5.38 1.42
CA ALA A 35 0.27 6.13 0.95
C ALA A 35 0.94 5.48 -0.27
N VAL A 36 1.09 4.16 -0.27
CA VAL A 36 1.59 3.41 -1.43
C VAL A 36 0.61 3.49 -2.60
N TRP A 37 -0.71 3.35 -2.33
CA TRP A 37 -1.72 3.51 -3.37
C TRP A 37 -1.72 4.88 -4.01
N LEU A 38 -1.53 5.94 -3.20
CA LEU A 38 -1.40 7.29 -3.72
C LEU A 38 -0.20 7.41 -4.66
N GLU A 39 0.94 6.81 -4.32
CA GLU A 39 2.12 6.81 -5.20
C GLU A 39 1.85 6.09 -6.52
N GLU A 40 1.28 4.89 -6.49
CA GLU A 40 0.99 4.13 -7.71
C GLU A 40 -0.01 4.86 -8.62
N LEU A 41 -1.04 5.49 -8.03
CA LEU A 41 -1.99 6.32 -8.79
C LEU A 41 -1.32 7.55 -9.38
N ARG A 42 -0.43 8.19 -8.62
CA ARG A 42 0.31 9.37 -9.06
C ARG A 42 1.24 9.04 -10.23
N LEU A 43 1.97 7.92 -10.16
CA LEU A 43 2.80 7.42 -11.26
C LEU A 43 1.95 7.04 -12.49
N GLY A 44 0.79 6.41 -12.28
CA GLY A 44 -0.16 6.13 -13.36
C GLY A 44 -0.72 7.39 -14.01
N MET A 45 -1.01 8.43 -13.23
CA MET A 45 -1.43 9.74 -13.76
C MET A 45 -0.29 10.44 -14.48
N LEU A 46 0.92 10.39 -13.95
CA LEU A 46 2.09 10.95 -14.60
C LEU A 46 2.25 10.35 -16.01
N ALA A 47 2.13 9.04 -16.16
CA ALA A 47 2.17 8.35 -17.44
C ALA A 47 1.13 8.86 -18.46
N GLN A 48 -0.07 9.19 -17.97
CA GLN A 48 -1.19 9.65 -18.80
C GLN A 48 -1.13 11.15 -19.14
N TYR A 49 -0.51 11.95 -18.30
CA TYR A 49 -0.60 13.43 -18.36
C TYR A 49 0.73 14.14 -18.59
N LEU A 50 1.83 13.40 -18.77
CA LEU A 50 3.08 13.92 -19.36
C LEU A 50 2.89 14.15 -20.86
N ARG A 51 2.68 15.42 -21.25
CA ARG A 51 2.47 15.80 -22.64
C ARG A 51 3.81 15.99 -23.35
N GLU A 52 3.87 15.69 -24.64
CA GLU A 52 5.07 15.97 -25.48
C GLU A 52 6.37 15.28 -24.98
N ILE A 53 6.23 14.25 -24.14
CA ILE A 53 7.30 13.36 -23.71
C ILE A 53 7.23 12.05 -24.50
N ASP A 54 8.35 11.39 -24.79
CA ASP A 54 8.34 10.08 -25.45
C ASP A 54 7.57 9.04 -24.60
N PRO A 55 6.81 8.09 -25.19
CA PRO A 55 6.14 7.04 -24.45
C PRO A 55 7.04 6.24 -23.49
N GLU A 56 8.30 5.97 -23.86
CA GLU A 56 9.24 5.22 -23.01
C GLU A 56 9.58 6.00 -21.72
N ASP A 57 9.55 7.33 -21.78
CA ASP A 57 9.78 8.22 -20.63
C ASP A 57 8.56 8.36 -19.71
N ARG A 58 7.40 7.87 -20.15
CA ARG A 58 6.14 7.92 -19.39
C ARG A 58 5.91 6.63 -18.59
N GLU A 59 6.75 5.62 -18.74
CA GLU A 59 6.57 4.32 -18.08
C GLU A 59 6.59 4.46 -16.55
N PRO A 60 5.56 3.97 -15.83
CA PRO A 60 5.53 4.03 -14.37
C PRO A 60 6.76 3.40 -13.71
N GLU A 61 7.29 2.32 -14.28
CA GLU A 61 8.48 1.61 -13.82
C GLU A 61 9.70 2.52 -13.80
N LYS A 62 9.90 3.33 -14.85
CA LYS A 62 11.03 4.24 -14.97
C LYS A 62 11.05 5.25 -13.81
N TRP A 63 9.88 5.80 -13.48
CA TRP A 63 9.72 6.74 -12.38
C TRP A 63 9.77 6.07 -11.00
N ARG A 64 9.28 4.83 -10.89
CA ARG A 64 9.34 4.04 -9.65
C ARG A 64 10.80 3.70 -9.29
N ASP A 65 11.59 3.32 -10.29
CA ASP A 65 12.95 2.82 -10.11
C ASP A 65 14.00 3.95 -10.07
N LEU A 66 13.65 5.16 -10.52
CA LEU A 66 14.53 6.34 -10.51
C LEU A 66 15.15 6.57 -9.13
N PHE A 67 14.37 6.42 -8.07
CA PHE A 67 14.83 6.63 -6.69
C PHE A 67 15.71 5.49 -6.15
N LEU A 68 15.78 4.36 -6.84
CA LEU A 68 16.62 3.21 -6.48
C LEU A 68 18.03 3.32 -7.08
N LYS A 69 18.26 4.26 -8.00
CA LYS A 69 19.53 4.50 -8.68
C LYS A 69 20.15 5.82 -8.23
N ALA A 70 21.48 5.96 -8.38
CA ALA A 70 22.15 7.23 -8.13
C ALA A 70 21.71 8.27 -9.17
N PRO A 71 21.65 9.59 -8.81
CA PRO A 71 21.27 10.63 -9.77
C PRO A 71 22.09 10.68 -11.06
N SER A 72 23.35 10.24 -11.00
CA SER A 72 24.22 10.08 -12.18
C SER A 72 23.74 9.00 -13.16
N ASP A 73 22.97 8.04 -12.67
CA ASP A 73 22.53 6.85 -13.39
C ASP A 73 21.04 6.96 -13.79
N TRP A 74 20.46 8.15 -13.64
CA TRP A 74 19.10 8.41 -14.06
C TRP A 74 19.05 8.54 -15.58
N GLU A 75 18.29 7.64 -16.20
CA GLU A 75 18.11 7.60 -17.67
C GLU A 75 17.00 8.57 -18.11
N LEU A 76 17.06 9.83 -17.64
CA LEU A 76 16.13 10.89 -18.04
C LEU A 76 16.60 11.57 -19.33
N THR A 77 15.73 11.62 -20.33
CA THR A 77 16.00 12.26 -21.65
C THR A 77 15.90 13.78 -21.61
N LYS A 78 15.19 14.34 -20.63
CA LYS A 78 14.94 15.77 -20.45
C LYS A 78 15.32 16.22 -19.04
N SER A 79 15.48 17.52 -18.87
CA SER A 79 15.67 18.13 -17.55
C SER A 79 14.38 18.06 -16.71
N GLN A 80 14.52 18.11 -15.39
CA GLN A 80 13.37 18.10 -14.48
C GLN A 80 12.39 19.26 -14.77
N ALA A 81 12.90 20.46 -15.06
CA ALA A 81 12.07 21.62 -15.39
C ALA A 81 11.23 21.42 -16.66
N GLU A 82 11.75 20.66 -17.63
CA GLU A 82 11.00 20.30 -18.84
C GLU A 82 9.92 19.25 -18.54
N TYR A 83 10.20 18.31 -17.63
CA TYR A 83 9.18 17.40 -17.12
C TYR A 83 8.08 18.14 -16.35
N ASP A 84 8.46 19.06 -15.46
CA ASP A 84 7.51 19.91 -14.71
C ASP A 84 6.59 20.70 -15.65
N ALA A 85 7.15 21.31 -16.70
CA ALA A 85 6.40 22.08 -17.67
C ALA A 85 5.45 21.21 -18.54
N ALA A 86 5.78 19.93 -18.71
CA ALA A 86 5.01 18.99 -19.51
C ALA A 86 3.83 18.35 -18.75
N VAL A 87 3.84 18.39 -17.42
CA VAL A 87 2.78 17.83 -16.57
C VAL A 87 1.66 18.85 -16.38
N ALA A 88 0.42 18.44 -16.66
CA ALA A 88 -0.76 19.30 -16.45
C ALA A 88 -0.99 19.69 -14.96
N TRP A 89 -0.55 18.83 -14.04
CA TRP A 89 -0.66 18.98 -12.58
C TRP A 89 0.73 18.82 -11.93
N SER A 90 1.45 19.93 -11.72
CA SER A 90 2.84 19.90 -11.25
C SER A 90 3.04 19.12 -9.95
N ASP A 91 2.05 19.14 -9.06
CA ASP A 91 2.10 18.43 -7.77
C ASP A 91 2.15 16.91 -7.92
N ILE A 92 1.78 16.39 -9.10
CA ILE A 92 1.88 14.96 -9.43
C ILE A 92 3.30 14.55 -9.79
N LEU A 93 4.23 15.46 -10.08
CA LEU A 93 5.62 15.06 -10.38
C LEU A 93 6.36 14.63 -9.10
N PRO A 94 7.17 13.55 -9.13
CA PRO A 94 7.89 13.11 -7.95
C PRO A 94 8.97 14.13 -7.58
N GLU A 95 9.09 14.46 -6.30
CA GLU A 95 10.26 15.19 -5.83
C GLU A 95 11.46 14.24 -5.74
N PRO A 96 12.55 14.49 -6.50
CA PRO A 96 13.70 13.61 -6.50
C PRO A 96 14.44 13.64 -5.15
N PRO A 97 14.75 12.48 -4.55
CA PRO A 97 15.57 12.42 -3.36
C PRO A 97 17.02 12.80 -3.69
N ALA A 98 17.68 13.52 -2.78
CA ALA A 98 19.08 13.95 -2.96
C ALA A 98 20.09 12.78 -3.00
N THR A 99 19.72 11.61 -2.49
CA THR A 99 20.54 10.40 -2.49
C THR A 99 19.70 9.18 -2.84
N VAL A 100 20.36 8.08 -3.20
CA VAL A 100 19.71 6.78 -3.44
C VAL A 100 18.80 6.42 -2.27
N GLU A 101 17.56 6.06 -2.59
CA GLU A 101 16.53 5.80 -1.60
C GLU A 101 16.67 4.40 -1.00
N THR A 102 16.93 4.32 0.30
CA THR A 102 16.81 3.07 1.05
C THR A 102 15.33 2.77 1.33
N GLY A 103 14.97 1.50 1.61
CA GLY A 103 13.58 1.15 1.92
C GLY A 103 12.97 1.95 3.09
N GLY A 104 13.78 2.27 4.11
CA GLY A 104 13.34 3.11 5.24
C GLY A 104 13.17 4.59 4.88
N ALA A 105 13.95 5.11 3.92
CA ALA A 105 13.79 6.45 3.37
C ALA A 105 12.53 6.52 2.49
N ARG A 106 12.30 5.51 1.64
CA ARG A 106 11.07 5.36 0.85
C ARG A 106 9.82 5.40 1.70
N ALA A 107 9.77 4.56 2.74
CA ALA A 107 8.62 4.54 3.65
C ALA A 107 8.34 5.91 4.27
N ARG A 108 9.38 6.70 4.57
CA ARG A 108 9.24 8.05 5.12
C ARG A 108 8.69 9.02 4.08
N ARG A 109 9.29 9.06 2.89
CA ARG A 109 8.84 9.92 1.79
C ARG A 109 7.39 9.65 1.44
N LEU A 110 6.99 8.38 1.35
CA LEU A 110 5.60 8.02 1.05
C LEU A 110 4.62 8.55 2.11
N ILE A 111 4.99 8.50 3.40
CA ILE A 111 4.17 9.07 4.48
C ILE A 111 4.13 10.59 4.39
N GLU A 112 5.29 11.25 4.26
CA GLU A 112 5.39 12.71 4.15
C GLU A 112 4.61 13.23 2.93
N GLN A 113 4.70 12.54 1.80
CA GLN A 113 3.93 12.79 0.60
C GLN A 113 2.43 12.61 0.87
N TYR A 114 2.04 11.49 1.46
CA TYR A 114 0.64 11.23 1.78
C TYR A 114 0.04 12.23 2.76
N ASP A 115 0.83 12.81 3.67
CA ASP A 115 0.37 13.81 4.65
C ASP A 115 0.50 15.27 4.14
N ARG A 116 1.23 15.51 3.06
CA ARG A 116 1.47 16.84 2.46
C ARG A 116 0.15 17.56 2.14
N GLN A 117 -0.09 18.77 2.60
CA GLN A 117 -1.24 19.54 2.12
C GLN A 117 -0.92 20.11 0.73
N SER A 118 -1.80 19.86 -0.24
CA SER A 118 -1.68 20.43 -1.59
C SER A 118 -2.92 21.26 -1.91
N PRO A 119 -2.76 22.44 -2.55
CA PRO A 119 -3.88 23.20 -3.09
C PRO A 119 -4.44 22.60 -4.40
N ASP A 120 -3.76 21.62 -4.99
CA ASP A 120 -4.18 20.95 -6.23
C ASP A 120 -5.30 19.92 -5.94
N TYR A 121 -6.44 20.11 -6.59
CA TYR A 121 -7.56 19.20 -6.45
C TYR A 121 -7.26 17.80 -6.99
N ALA A 122 -6.44 17.64 -8.03
CA ALA A 122 -6.08 16.33 -8.56
C ALA A 122 -5.34 15.50 -7.50
N TRP A 123 -4.49 16.15 -6.70
CA TRP A 123 -3.81 15.55 -5.57
C TRP A 123 -4.79 15.08 -4.48
N GLU A 124 -5.70 15.95 -4.06
CA GLU A 124 -6.65 15.59 -3.00
C GLU A 124 -7.68 14.53 -3.46
N ILE A 125 -8.07 14.55 -4.73
CA ILE A 125 -8.94 13.53 -5.33
C ILE A 125 -8.24 12.17 -5.37
N THR A 126 -6.99 12.11 -5.84
CA THR A 126 -6.21 10.86 -5.84
C THR A 126 -5.98 10.34 -4.44
N ARG A 127 -5.67 11.21 -3.48
CA ARG A 127 -5.56 10.85 -2.06
C ARG A 127 -6.87 10.30 -1.50
N ALA A 128 -8.00 10.92 -1.80
CA ALA A 128 -9.30 10.42 -1.38
C ALA A 128 -9.60 9.04 -1.98
N PHE A 129 -9.28 8.83 -3.26
CA PHE A 129 -9.43 7.54 -3.92
C PHE A 129 -8.50 6.47 -3.32
N ALA A 130 -7.22 6.80 -3.08
CA ALA A 130 -6.26 5.90 -2.44
C ALA A 130 -6.73 5.49 -1.03
N ARG A 131 -7.31 6.42 -0.25
CA ARG A 131 -7.94 6.13 1.04
C ARG A 131 -9.13 5.18 0.90
N ALA A 132 -10.03 5.45 -0.05
CA ALA A 132 -11.20 4.62 -0.28
C ALA A 132 -10.80 3.19 -0.69
N ALA A 133 -9.84 3.05 -1.60
CA ALA A 133 -9.27 1.76 -1.99
C ALA A 133 -8.67 1.03 -0.79
N HIS A 134 -7.87 1.71 0.03
CA HIS A 134 -7.27 1.13 1.24
C HIS A 134 -8.33 0.60 2.22
N VAL A 135 -9.39 1.37 2.48
CA VAL A 135 -10.49 0.96 3.36
C VAL A 135 -11.24 -0.24 2.75
N LEU A 136 -11.55 -0.20 1.46
CA LEU A 136 -12.24 -1.28 0.76
C LEU A 136 -11.45 -2.59 0.81
N LEU A 137 -10.15 -2.52 0.55
CA LEU A 137 -9.25 -3.67 0.62
C LEU A 137 -9.18 -4.26 2.04
N GLY A 138 -9.20 -3.40 3.07
CA GLY A 138 -9.33 -3.84 4.46
C GLY A 138 -10.64 -4.59 4.75
N HIS A 139 -11.74 -4.20 4.10
CA HIS A 139 -13.02 -4.93 4.21
C HIS A 139 -12.99 -6.25 3.45
N LEU A 140 -12.41 -6.27 2.25
CA LEU A 140 -12.22 -7.51 1.48
C LEU A 140 -11.36 -8.51 2.25
N ASP A 141 -10.31 -8.04 2.92
CA ASP A 141 -9.49 -8.85 3.81
C ASP A 141 -10.31 -9.45 4.95
N ALA A 142 -11.08 -8.62 5.66
CA ALA A 142 -11.92 -9.07 6.75
C ALA A 142 -12.93 -10.12 6.25
N TYR A 143 -13.60 -9.84 5.13
CA TYR A 143 -14.57 -10.73 4.52
C TYR A 143 -13.93 -12.07 4.10
N ALA A 144 -12.77 -12.05 3.45
CA ALA A 144 -12.06 -13.26 3.05
C ALA A 144 -11.63 -14.10 4.27
N ASN A 145 -11.18 -13.45 5.34
CA ASN A 145 -10.81 -14.16 6.58
C ASN A 145 -12.01 -14.84 7.26
N GLU A 146 -13.20 -14.25 7.20
CA GLU A 146 -14.38 -14.86 7.79
C GLU A 146 -14.91 -16.07 6.99
N GLY A 147 -14.39 -16.31 5.79
CA GLY A 147 -14.80 -17.42 4.91
C GLY A 147 -14.17 -18.78 5.21
N TYR A 148 -13.13 -18.87 6.05
CA TYR A 148 -12.42 -20.13 6.32
C TYR A 148 -12.31 -20.42 7.82
N LEU A 149 -12.49 -21.70 8.21
CA LEU A 149 -12.47 -22.15 9.61
C LEU A 149 -11.22 -21.71 10.38
N ARG A 150 -10.05 -21.71 9.71
CA ARG A 150 -8.77 -21.39 10.33
C ARG A 150 -8.54 -19.89 10.52
N THR A 151 -9.26 -19.05 9.78
CA THR A 151 -9.03 -17.59 9.71
C THR A 151 -10.18 -16.77 10.27
N ALA A 152 -11.38 -17.36 10.38
CA ALA A 152 -12.56 -16.69 10.90
C ALA A 152 -12.42 -16.32 12.38
N THR A 153 -12.84 -15.12 12.74
CA THR A 153 -12.74 -14.60 14.10
C THR A 153 -14.11 -14.37 14.74
N GLN A 154 -15.17 -14.19 13.94
CA GLN A 154 -16.51 -14.02 14.47
C GLN A 154 -17.14 -15.38 14.80
N TRP A 155 -17.66 -15.50 16.03
CA TRP A 155 -18.25 -16.75 16.54
C TRP A 155 -19.42 -17.26 15.69
N ASP A 156 -20.23 -16.37 15.12
CA ASP A 156 -21.36 -16.79 14.27
C ASP A 156 -20.88 -17.42 12.96
N ASN A 157 -19.86 -16.84 12.32
CA ASN A 157 -19.26 -17.40 11.10
C ASN A 157 -18.56 -18.73 11.40
N LEU A 158 -17.81 -18.80 12.51
CA LEU A 158 -17.15 -20.03 12.95
C LEU A 158 -18.17 -21.15 13.22
N ARG A 159 -19.27 -20.86 13.91
CA ARG A 159 -20.37 -21.82 14.12
C ARG A 159 -20.97 -22.32 12.81
N ARG A 160 -21.21 -21.43 11.83
CA ARG A 160 -21.74 -21.79 10.50
C ARG A 160 -20.76 -22.67 9.73
N LEU A 161 -19.48 -22.31 9.72
CA LEU A 161 -18.43 -23.07 9.05
C LEU A 161 -18.18 -24.44 9.72
N ALA A 162 -18.27 -24.52 11.05
CA ALA A 162 -18.17 -25.77 11.80
C ALA A 162 -19.33 -26.71 11.49
N ALA A 163 -20.55 -26.16 11.40
CA ALA A 163 -21.74 -26.93 11.04
C ALA A 163 -21.61 -27.55 9.63
N MET A 164 -20.94 -26.89 8.68
CA MET A 164 -20.68 -27.45 7.34
C MET A 164 -19.82 -28.72 7.37
N VAL A 165 -18.97 -28.90 8.38
CA VAL A 165 -18.18 -30.12 8.59
C VAL A 165 -18.84 -31.07 9.60
N ASN A 166 -20.14 -30.91 9.84
CA ASN A 166 -20.94 -31.68 10.80
C ASN A 166 -20.42 -31.59 12.25
N TYR A 167 -19.72 -30.51 12.60
CA TYR A 167 -19.32 -30.23 13.97
C TYR A 167 -20.22 -29.16 14.57
N GLN A 168 -20.81 -29.45 15.72
CA GLN A 168 -21.59 -28.48 16.50
C GLN A 168 -20.90 -28.26 17.85
N PRO A 169 -20.47 -27.03 18.16
CA PRO A 169 -19.91 -26.71 19.46
C PRO A 169 -20.94 -26.96 20.56
N THR A 170 -20.55 -27.67 21.61
CA THR A 170 -21.44 -27.99 22.73
C THR A 170 -21.89 -26.69 23.42
N PRO A 171 -23.18 -26.53 23.74
CA PRO A 171 -23.63 -25.41 24.57
C PRO A 171 -22.94 -25.47 25.94
N PRO A 172 -22.87 -24.34 26.67
CA PRO A 172 -22.32 -24.33 28.02
C PRO A 172 -23.06 -25.35 28.89
N ALA A 173 -22.32 -26.34 29.38
CA ALA A 173 -22.86 -27.37 30.25
C ALA A 173 -23.19 -26.78 31.62
N SER A 174 -24.37 -27.10 32.14
CA SER A 174 -24.72 -26.81 33.53
C SER A 174 -23.84 -27.63 34.46
N ALA A 175 -23.52 -27.08 35.63
CA ALA A 175 -22.76 -27.82 36.63
C ALA A 175 -23.56 -29.06 37.09
N THR A 176 -22.92 -30.22 37.05
CA THR A 176 -23.47 -31.49 37.54
C THR A 176 -22.62 -32.00 38.70
N THR A 177 -23.26 -32.40 39.79
CA THR A 177 -22.60 -33.01 40.96
C THR A 177 -22.92 -34.51 41.00
N THR A 178 -21.91 -35.32 41.27
CA THR A 178 -22.03 -36.78 41.51
C THR A 178 -22.11 -37.06 43.00
#